data_AF-Q8IEV7-F1
#
_entry.id   AF-Q8IEV7-F1
#
_cell.length_a   1.000
_cell.length_b   1.000
_cell.length_c   1.000
_cell.angle_alpha   90.00
_cell.angle_beta   90.00
_cell.angle_gamma   90.00
#
_symmetry.space_group_name_H-M   'P 1'
#
loop_
_entity.id
_entity.type
_entity.pdbx_description
1 polymer ?
#
loop_
_entity_poly.entity_id
_entity_poly.type
_entity_poly.pdbx_seq_one_letter_code
_entity_poly.pdbx_strand_id
1 'polypeptide(L)'
;MNTKLLIALPILALLSIGAVFLIAHKKAHVVDNIPVVDGTTVDETPKDNNTTVDPITPKNTVDIDDWQRCFQKLPVKMCDDLTTEADRSDCYSASYQASQLVFPDTTKELPSCVSFYQYQKASQTDAPVNYNKYYQDCFLNADAVKAAKTSAYYYNSIYAPKYITCAGGF
;
A
#
# COMPACT_ATOMS: atom_id res chain seq x y z
N MET A 1 4.51 55.91 22.98
CA MET A 1 3.64 54.81 22.47
C MET A 1 4.54 53.62 22.15
N ASN A 2 4.39 52.51 22.88
CA ASN A 2 5.27 51.33 22.79
C ASN A 2 4.63 50.24 21.91
N THR A 3 5.28 49.89 20.81
CA THR A 3 4.83 48.95 19.75
C THR A 3 5.12 47.47 20.02
N LYS A 4 5.36 47.06 21.27
CA LYS A 4 5.80 45.69 21.60
C LYS A 4 4.71 44.73 22.10
N LEU A 5 3.42 45.03 21.90
CA LEU A 5 2.33 44.26 22.54
C LEU A 5 1.22 43.79 21.59
N LEU A 6 1.54 43.30 20.39
CA LEU A 6 0.52 42.82 19.44
C LEU A 6 0.94 41.57 18.63
N ILE A 7 1.73 40.66 19.22
CA ILE A 7 1.96 39.33 18.64
C ILE A 7 1.74 38.29 19.74
N ALA A 8 0.50 38.16 20.18
CA ALA A 8 0.05 37.04 20.99
C ALA A 8 -1.32 36.59 20.49
N LEU A 9 -1.32 35.38 19.93
CA LEU A 9 -2.44 34.46 19.77
C LEU A 9 -3.37 34.69 18.55
N PRO A 10 -3.27 33.78 17.57
CA PRO A 10 -4.37 32.83 17.41
C PRO A 10 -3.83 31.39 17.27
N ILE A 11 -3.57 30.72 18.40
CA ILE A 11 -3.23 29.28 18.44
C ILE A 11 -4.41 28.46 19.00
N LEU A 12 -5.61 29.04 19.09
CA LEU A 12 -6.77 28.39 19.75
C LEU A 12 -7.96 28.11 18.81
N ALA A 13 -7.73 27.66 17.57
CA ALA A 13 -8.81 27.35 16.62
C ALA A 13 -8.69 26.02 15.85
N LEU A 14 -7.79 25.11 16.23
CA LEU A 14 -7.57 23.85 15.50
C LEU A 14 -7.96 22.56 16.25
N LEU A 15 -8.72 22.66 17.35
CA LEU A 15 -9.12 21.49 18.17
C LEU A 15 -10.57 21.02 18.00
N SER A 16 -11.32 21.49 17.00
CA SER A 16 -12.76 21.16 16.86
C SER A 16 -13.18 20.32 15.64
N ILE A 17 -12.24 19.86 14.80
CA ILE A 17 -12.59 19.04 13.60
C ILE A 17 -12.39 17.52 13.86
N GLY A 18 -12.07 17.11 15.09
CA GLY A 18 -11.72 15.72 15.43
C GLY A 18 -12.85 14.80 15.88
N ALA A 19 -14.14 15.15 15.73
CA ALA A 19 -15.23 14.40 16.38
C ALA A 19 -16.47 14.06 15.51
N VAL A 20 -16.37 14.06 14.18
CA VAL A 20 -17.56 13.81 13.30
C VAL A 20 -17.46 12.54 12.44
N PHE A 21 -16.40 11.74 12.53
CA PHE A 21 -16.24 10.53 11.70
C PHE A 21 -16.31 9.19 12.46
N LEU A 22 -17.17 9.09 13.49
CA LEU A 22 -17.38 7.82 14.24
C LEU A 22 -18.80 7.26 14.20
N ILE A 23 -19.65 7.66 13.24
CA ILE A 23 -21.00 7.10 13.11
C ILE A 23 -21.33 6.87 11.64
N ALA A 24 -20.94 5.72 11.06
CA ALA A 24 -21.67 5.10 9.95
C ALA A 24 -21.08 3.75 9.45
N HIS A 25 -20.78 2.76 10.30
CA HIS A 25 -20.72 1.36 9.85
C HIS A 25 -21.13 0.37 10.97
N LYS A 26 -22.37 0.48 11.45
CA LYS A 26 -23.08 -0.70 11.98
C LYS A 26 -24.02 -1.19 10.89
N LYS A 27 -23.50 -1.98 9.95
CA LYS A 27 -24.37 -2.81 9.11
C LYS A 27 -24.65 -4.08 9.91
N ALA A 28 -25.92 -4.24 10.25
CA ALA A 28 -26.44 -5.35 11.04
C ALA A 28 -26.10 -6.69 10.36
N HIS A 29 -25.51 -7.60 11.13
CA HIS A 29 -25.59 -9.03 10.84
C HIS A 29 -27.06 -9.43 11.02
N VAL A 30 -27.75 -9.66 9.90
CA VAL A 30 -28.97 -10.48 9.90
C VAL A 30 -28.49 -11.91 10.12
N VAL A 31 -28.76 -12.42 11.32
CA VAL A 31 -28.64 -13.83 11.66
C VAL A 31 -29.89 -14.49 11.11
N ASP A 32 -29.81 -15.02 9.88
CA ASP A 32 -30.86 -15.89 9.36
C ASP A 32 -30.75 -17.24 10.07
N ASN A 33 -31.80 -17.57 10.82
CA ASN A 33 -32.01 -18.84 11.47
C ASN A 33 -31.98 -19.97 10.43
N ILE A 34 -30.91 -20.77 10.46
CA ILE A 34 -30.86 -22.04 9.74
C ILE A 34 -31.70 -23.06 10.54
N PRO A 35 -32.75 -23.66 9.97
CA PRO A 35 -33.45 -24.76 10.61
C PRO A 35 -32.55 -25.99 10.72
N VAL A 36 -32.53 -26.54 11.93
CA VAL A 36 -31.96 -27.85 12.27
C VAL A 36 -32.67 -28.91 11.41
N VAL A 37 -31.92 -29.55 10.51
CA VAL A 37 -32.33 -30.80 9.86
C VAL A 37 -31.50 -31.91 10.48
N ASP A 38 -32.19 -32.68 11.31
CA ASP A 38 -31.72 -33.94 11.89
C ASP A 38 -32.03 -35.10 10.92
N GLY A 39 -31.13 -36.08 10.89
CA GLY A 39 -31.37 -37.40 10.31
C GLY A 39 -30.97 -37.58 8.85
N THR A 40 -29.90 -38.36 8.61
CA THR A 40 -29.97 -39.72 8.00
C THR A 40 -28.58 -40.18 7.50
N THR A 41 -28.06 -41.16 8.24
CA THR A 41 -27.16 -42.28 7.94
C THR A 41 -26.73 -42.65 6.49
N VAL A 42 -25.50 -43.21 6.44
CA VAL A 42 -24.81 -44.11 5.47
C VAL A 42 -24.61 -43.66 4.02
N ASP A 43 -23.35 -43.51 3.59
CA ASP A 43 -22.64 -44.57 2.85
C ASP A 43 -21.16 -44.18 2.65
N GLU A 44 -20.23 -44.93 3.25
CA GLU A 44 -18.79 -44.77 3.02
C GLU A 44 -18.42 -45.50 1.72
N THR A 45 -18.48 -44.81 0.58
CA THR A 45 -17.83 -45.28 -0.64
C THR A 45 -16.43 -44.67 -0.72
N PRO A 46 -15.34 -45.46 -0.83
CA PRO A 46 -14.01 -44.93 -1.09
C PRO A 46 -13.99 -44.32 -2.49
N LYS A 47 -14.08 -43.00 -2.60
CA LYS A 47 -13.88 -42.29 -3.87
C LYS A 47 -12.38 -42.17 -4.09
N ASP A 48 -11.93 -42.91 -5.09
CA ASP A 48 -10.60 -42.86 -5.67
C ASP A 48 -10.07 -41.42 -5.73
N ASN A 49 -9.04 -41.21 -4.93
CA ASN A 49 -8.24 -40.01 -4.79
C ASN A 49 -7.35 -39.86 -6.04
N ASN A 50 -8.00 -39.71 -7.19
CA ASN A 50 -7.37 -39.22 -8.40
C ASN A 50 -7.39 -37.69 -8.35
N THR A 51 -6.61 -37.14 -7.42
CA THR A 51 -6.24 -35.73 -7.44
C THR A 51 -5.38 -35.55 -8.67
N THR A 52 -5.99 -35.13 -9.77
CA THR A 52 -5.29 -34.56 -10.91
C THR A 52 -4.46 -33.42 -10.34
N VAL A 53 -3.17 -33.69 -10.15
CA VAL A 53 -2.18 -32.66 -9.83
C VAL A 53 -2.15 -31.80 -11.08
N ASP A 54 -2.91 -30.70 -11.05
CA ASP A 54 -2.85 -29.72 -12.11
C ASP A 54 -1.38 -29.35 -12.31
N PRO A 55 -0.89 -29.34 -13.57
CA PRO A 55 0.49 -29.02 -13.85
C PRO A 55 0.79 -27.67 -13.21
N ILE A 56 1.73 -27.68 -12.26
CA ILE A 56 2.19 -26.51 -11.51
C ILE A 56 2.73 -25.53 -12.55
N THR A 57 1.86 -24.66 -13.05
CA THR A 57 2.25 -23.59 -13.95
C THR A 57 3.01 -22.61 -13.08
N PRO A 58 4.29 -22.33 -13.36
CA PRO A 58 5.05 -21.39 -12.56
C PRO A 58 4.28 -20.08 -12.51
N LYS A 59 3.83 -19.70 -11.31
CA LYS A 59 3.13 -18.43 -11.06
C LYS A 59 4.19 -17.34 -11.15
N ASN A 60 4.60 -16.99 -12.37
CA ASN A 60 5.65 -16.03 -12.67
C ASN A 60 5.23 -14.57 -12.39
N THR A 61 4.12 -14.36 -11.68
CA THR A 61 3.56 -13.05 -11.39
C THR A 61 3.22 -12.98 -9.91
N VAL A 62 3.81 -12.01 -9.22
CA VAL A 62 3.42 -11.64 -7.85
C VAL A 62 1.98 -11.11 -7.89
N ASP A 63 1.10 -11.66 -7.06
CA ASP A 63 -0.25 -11.14 -6.90
C ASP A 63 -0.31 -10.01 -5.86
N ILE A 64 -1.45 -9.32 -5.80
CA ILE A 64 -1.64 -8.18 -4.90
C ILE A 64 -1.47 -8.60 -3.42
N ASP A 65 -1.93 -9.79 -3.04
CA ASP A 65 -1.82 -10.34 -1.68
C ASP A 65 -0.37 -10.58 -1.27
N ASP A 66 0.41 -11.27 -2.11
CA ASP A 66 1.84 -11.51 -1.91
C ASP A 66 2.62 -10.20 -1.81
N TRP A 67 2.31 -9.24 -2.68
CA TRP A 67 2.92 -7.91 -2.66
C TRP A 67 2.60 -7.15 -1.36
N GLN A 68 1.34 -7.14 -0.92
CA GLN A 68 0.92 -6.50 0.34
C GLN A 68 1.55 -7.18 1.56
N ARG A 69 1.57 -8.51 1.60
CA ARG A 69 2.24 -9.28 2.66
C ARG A 69 3.72 -8.96 2.74
N CYS A 70 4.39 -8.80 1.59
CA CYS A 70 5.79 -8.40 1.58
C CYS A 70 5.96 -7.02 2.22
N PHE A 71 5.14 -6.03 1.85
CA PHE A 71 5.20 -4.68 2.41
C PHE A 71 5.08 -4.68 3.94
N GLN A 72 4.15 -5.49 4.47
CA GLN A 72 3.90 -5.59 5.91
C GLN A 72 5.06 -6.24 6.68
N LYS A 73 5.90 -7.03 6.02
CA LYS A 73 7.06 -7.72 6.63
C LYS A 73 8.35 -6.90 6.53
N LEU A 74 8.38 -5.87 5.70
CA LEU A 74 9.57 -5.02 5.60
C LEU A 74 9.86 -4.34 6.94
N PRO A 75 11.14 -4.23 7.34
CA PRO A 75 11.49 -3.42 8.50
C PRO A 75 11.04 -1.98 8.24
N VAL A 76 10.35 -1.38 9.21
CA VAL A 76 9.97 0.02 9.14
C VAL A 76 11.25 0.85 9.20
N LYS A 77 11.63 1.43 8.08
CA LYS A 77 12.74 2.37 7.93
C LYS A 77 12.19 3.75 7.66
N MET A 78 12.77 4.75 8.32
CA MET A 78 12.35 6.14 8.22
C MET A 78 13.57 7.02 8.05
N CYS A 79 13.40 8.20 7.45
CA CYS A 79 14.49 9.18 7.34
C CYS A 79 15.02 9.60 8.72
N ASP A 80 14.18 9.50 9.77
CA ASP A 80 14.58 9.82 11.14
C ASP A 80 15.60 8.85 11.77
N ASP A 81 15.81 7.69 11.16
CA ASP A 81 16.85 6.73 11.56
C ASP A 81 18.27 7.26 11.28
N LEU A 82 18.41 8.30 10.47
CA LEU A 82 19.68 8.94 10.16
C LEU A 82 20.13 9.87 11.30
N THR A 83 21.43 9.87 11.59
CA THR A 83 22.00 10.63 12.71
C THR A 83 22.34 12.07 12.35
N THR A 84 22.73 12.33 11.10
CA THR A 84 23.07 13.68 10.65
C THR A 84 21.86 14.40 10.09
N GLU A 85 21.79 15.71 10.31
CA GLU A 85 20.68 16.53 9.79
C GLU A 85 20.72 16.66 8.27
N ALA A 86 21.92 16.72 7.69
CA ALA A 86 22.11 16.77 6.24
C ALA A 86 21.53 15.52 5.56
N ASP A 87 21.89 14.31 6.02
CA ASP A 87 21.39 13.07 5.43
C ASP A 87 19.87 12.92 5.60
N ARG A 88 19.34 13.34 6.76
CA ARG A 88 17.90 13.34 7.05
C ARG A 88 17.16 14.27 6.07
N SER A 89 17.69 15.48 5.86
CA SER A 89 17.15 16.46 4.90
C SER A 89 17.14 15.91 3.48
N ASP A 90 18.25 15.32 3.03
CA ASP A 90 18.36 14.70 1.71
C ASP A 90 17.38 13.53 1.54
N CYS A 91 17.20 12.70 2.58
CA CYS A 91 16.23 11.61 2.58
C CYS A 91 14.79 12.11 2.44
N TYR A 92 14.40 13.13 3.22
CA TYR A 92 13.05 13.70 3.12
C TYR A 92 12.82 14.41 1.79
N SER A 93 13.83 15.09 1.26
CA SER A 93 13.78 15.71 -0.07
C SER A 93 13.56 14.66 -1.17
N ALA A 94 14.33 13.57 -1.17
CA ALA A 94 14.16 12.45 -2.09
C ALA A 94 12.78 11.81 -1.97
N SER A 95 12.32 11.59 -0.72
CA SER A 95 10.99 11.04 -0.44
C SER A 95 9.88 11.93 -0.98
N TYR A 96 9.99 13.24 -0.80
CA TYR A 96 9.02 14.20 -1.33
C TYR A 96 9.02 14.20 -2.86
N GLN A 97 10.18 14.26 -3.49
CA GLN A 97 10.27 14.27 -4.96
C GLN A 97 9.69 12.99 -5.58
N ALA A 98 10.00 11.82 -5.01
CA ALA A 98 9.44 10.56 -5.47
C ALA A 98 7.93 10.48 -5.21
N SER A 99 7.46 10.95 -4.05
CA SER A 99 6.04 10.89 -3.69
C SER A 99 5.15 11.75 -4.60
N GLN A 100 5.65 12.91 -5.04
CA GLN A 100 4.99 13.76 -6.04
C GLN A 100 4.79 13.08 -7.40
N LEU A 101 5.53 12.01 -7.71
CA LEU A 101 5.39 11.28 -8.96
C LEU A 101 4.53 10.02 -8.79
N VAL A 102 4.60 9.38 -7.62
CA VAL A 102 4.01 8.04 -7.43
C VAL A 102 2.71 8.00 -6.66
N PHE A 103 2.33 9.00 -5.86
CA PHE A 103 1.08 8.97 -5.12
C PHE A 103 -0.03 9.74 -5.84
N PRO A 104 -1.29 9.27 -5.72
CA PRO A 104 -2.43 10.01 -6.23
C PRO A 104 -2.61 11.31 -5.43
N ASP A 105 -3.34 12.25 -6.02
CA ASP A 105 -3.69 13.57 -5.46
C ASP A 105 -2.53 14.58 -5.48
N THR A 106 -1.53 14.36 -6.33
CA THR A 106 -0.42 15.30 -6.54
C THR A 106 -0.50 15.90 -7.95
N THR A 107 -0.02 17.12 -8.11
CA THR A 107 -0.06 17.79 -9.42
C THR A 107 0.91 17.21 -10.46
N LYS A 108 1.76 16.25 -10.05
CA LYS A 108 2.85 15.67 -10.86
C LYS A 108 2.79 14.15 -10.96
N GLU A 109 1.72 13.53 -10.47
CA GLU A 109 1.54 12.08 -10.50
C GLU A 109 1.64 11.53 -11.92
N LEU A 110 2.31 10.41 -12.06
CA LEU A 110 2.40 9.72 -13.33
C LEU A 110 1.04 9.10 -13.68
N PRO A 111 0.57 9.16 -14.95
CA PRO A 111 -0.70 8.55 -15.35
C PRO A 111 -0.78 7.04 -15.06
N SER A 112 0.36 6.34 -15.15
CA SER A 112 0.50 4.94 -14.77
C SER A 112 0.22 4.69 -13.29
N CYS A 113 0.61 5.60 -12.40
CA CYS A 113 0.30 5.52 -10.98
C CYS A 113 -1.19 5.66 -10.72
N VAL A 114 -1.84 6.66 -11.33
CA VAL A 114 -3.30 6.80 -11.24
C VAL A 114 -4.01 5.50 -11.68
N SER A 115 -3.56 4.91 -12.79
CA SER A 115 -4.09 3.65 -13.31
C SER A 115 -3.86 2.48 -12.34
N PHE A 116 -2.67 2.40 -11.75
CA PHE A 116 -2.33 1.37 -10.76
C PHE A 116 -3.21 1.46 -9.51
N TYR A 117 -3.38 2.65 -8.92
CA TYR A 117 -4.21 2.80 -7.70
C TYR A 117 -5.69 2.51 -7.99
N GLN A 118 -6.20 2.90 -9.16
CA GLN A 118 -7.56 2.53 -9.58
C GLN A 118 -7.71 1.02 -9.76
N TYR A 119 -6.75 0.38 -10.44
CA TYR A 119 -6.71 -1.07 -10.61
C TYR A 119 -6.64 -1.80 -9.26
N GLN A 120 -5.72 -1.41 -8.38
CA GLN A 120 -5.56 -2.01 -7.06
C GLN A 120 -6.85 -1.95 -6.23
N LYS A 121 -7.57 -0.82 -6.27
CA LYS A 121 -8.83 -0.65 -5.55
C LYS A 121 -9.95 -1.56 -6.08
N ALA A 122 -9.95 -1.89 -7.37
CA ALA A 122 -10.98 -2.69 -8.02
C ALA A 122 -10.65 -4.19 -8.10
N SER A 123 -9.41 -4.59 -7.81
CA SER A 123 -8.92 -5.95 -8.03
C SER A 123 -9.12 -6.86 -6.83
N GLN A 124 -9.20 -8.16 -7.11
CA GLN A 124 -9.12 -9.20 -6.09
C GLN A 124 -7.67 -9.38 -5.63
N THR A 125 -7.47 -9.97 -4.46
CA THR A 125 -6.15 -10.11 -3.84
C THR A 125 -5.24 -11.08 -4.61
N ASP A 126 -5.79 -12.04 -5.34
CA ASP A 126 -5.07 -12.99 -6.19
C ASP A 126 -4.75 -12.47 -7.60
N ALA A 127 -5.20 -11.26 -7.95
CA ALA A 127 -4.91 -10.63 -9.23
C ALA A 127 -3.43 -10.21 -9.32
N PRO A 128 -2.81 -10.23 -10.53
CA PRO A 128 -1.41 -9.87 -10.69
C PRO A 128 -1.13 -8.41 -10.32
N VAL A 129 -0.01 -8.14 -9.64
CA VAL A 129 0.35 -6.77 -9.22
C VAL A 129 0.59 -5.84 -10.42
N ASN A 130 1.18 -6.36 -11.51
CA ASN A 130 1.57 -5.57 -12.67
C ASN A 130 0.63 -5.75 -13.87
N TYR A 131 -0.67 -5.60 -13.64
CA TYR A 131 -1.66 -5.60 -14.71
C TYR A 131 -1.44 -4.42 -15.67
N ASN A 132 -1.45 -4.70 -16.99
CA ASN A 132 -1.22 -3.70 -18.04
C ASN A 132 0.02 -2.81 -17.81
N LYS A 133 1.05 -3.33 -17.13
CA LYS A 133 2.27 -2.62 -16.76
C LYS A 133 2.07 -1.40 -15.84
N TYR A 134 0.88 -1.18 -15.27
CA TYR A 134 0.61 0.00 -14.46
C TYR A 134 1.57 0.14 -13.27
N TYR A 135 1.90 -0.98 -12.62
CA TYR A 135 2.84 -1.00 -11.51
C TYR A 135 4.26 -0.62 -11.96
N GLN A 136 4.74 -1.28 -13.01
CA GLN A 136 6.09 -1.06 -13.54
C GLN A 136 6.25 0.37 -14.03
N ASP A 137 5.31 0.86 -14.83
CA ASP A 137 5.36 2.21 -15.39
C ASP A 137 5.12 3.29 -14.33
N CYS A 138 4.63 2.93 -13.14
CA CYS A 138 4.49 3.82 -11.99
C CYS A 138 5.78 3.87 -11.16
N PHE A 139 6.17 2.74 -10.56
CA PHE A 139 7.22 2.70 -9.54
C PHE A 139 8.63 2.40 -10.08
N LEU A 140 8.72 1.86 -11.30
CA LEU A 140 10.00 1.65 -12.00
C LEU A 140 10.22 2.68 -13.11
N ASN A 141 9.36 3.71 -13.15
CA ASN A 141 9.54 4.85 -14.02
C ASN A 141 10.90 5.52 -13.75
N ALA A 142 11.62 5.87 -14.83
CA ALA A 142 12.95 6.45 -14.74
C ALA A 142 12.99 7.73 -13.89
N ASP A 143 11.96 8.59 -13.95
CA ASP A 143 11.91 9.83 -13.19
C ASP A 143 11.62 9.59 -11.70
N ALA A 144 10.73 8.65 -11.38
CA ALA A 144 10.45 8.26 -10.00
C ALA A 144 11.67 7.62 -9.33
N VAL A 145 12.34 6.71 -10.05
CA VAL A 145 13.58 6.07 -9.59
C VAL A 145 14.71 7.09 -9.46
N LYS A 146 14.84 8.03 -10.41
CA LYS A 146 15.84 9.10 -10.34
C LYS A 146 15.61 10.00 -9.13
N ALA A 147 14.36 10.41 -8.87
CA ALA A 147 13.99 11.19 -7.70
C ALA A 147 14.34 10.45 -6.40
N ALA A 148 13.97 9.17 -6.29
CA ALA A 148 14.30 8.35 -5.13
C ALA A 148 15.83 8.21 -4.91
N LYS A 149 16.60 8.07 -6.00
CA LYS A 149 18.07 7.94 -5.96
C LYS A 149 18.82 9.22 -5.59
N THR A 150 18.15 10.37 -5.45
CA THR A 150 18.80 11.59 -4.92
C THR A 150 19.28 11.42 -3.47
N SER A 151 18.68 10.48 -2.71
CA SER A 151 19.21 10.00 -1.43
C SER A 151 19.42 8.49 -1.49
N ALA A 152 20.67 8.05 -1.30
CA ALA A 152 21.00 6.63 -1.28
C ALA A 152 20.27 5.89 -0.14
N TYR A 153 20.08 6.54 1.02
CA TYR A 153 19.33 5.94 2.12
C TYR A 153 17.86 5.76 1.78
N TYR A 154 17.19 6.80 1.25
CA TYR A 154 15.79 6.69 0.85
C TYR A 154 15.60 5.59 -0.20
N TYR A 155 16.43 5.56 -1.25
CA TYR A 155 16.32 4.54 -2.29
C TYR A 155 16.55 3.12 -1.75
N ASN A 156 17.68 2.88 -1.07
CA ASN A 156 18.07 1.52 -0.67
C ASN A 156 17.30 0.98 0.54
N SER A 157 16.93 1.85 1.49
CA SER A 157 16.32 1.41 2.76
C SER A 157 14.80 1.52 2.77
N ILE A 158 14.21 2.35 1.89
CA ILE A 158 12.77 2.64 1.92
C ILE A 158 12.10 2.35 0.56
N TYR A 159 12.54 3.02 -0.51
CA TYR A 159 11.85 2.96 -1.80
C TYR A 159 12.01 1.60 -2.48
N ALA A 160 13.24 1.11 -2.70
CA ALA A 160 13.48 -0.12 -3.43
C ALA A 160 12.95 -1.38 -2.71
N PRO A 161 13.15 -1.56 -1.38
CA PRO A 161 12.56 -2.70 -0.67
C PRO A 161 11.05 -2.76 -0.85
N LYS A 162 10.38 -1.61 -0.76
CA LYS A 162 8.94 -1.48 -0.93
C LYS A 162 8.55 -1.70 -2.39
N TYR A 163 8.98 -0.85 -3.31
CA TYR A 163 8.39 -0.79 -4.64
C TYR A 163 9.09 -1.63 -5.72
N ILE A 164 10.22 -2.27 -5.41
CA ILE A 164 10.97 -3.09 -6.37
C ILE A 164 11.04 -4.53 -5.87
N THR A 165 11.59 -4.73 -4.66
CA THR A 165 11.80 -6.07 -4.10
C THR A 165 10.47 -6.81 -3.91
N CYS A 166 9.47 -6.15 -3.30
CA CYS A 166 8.18 -6.81 -3.03
C CYS A 166 7.34 -7.09 -4.27
N ALA A 167 7.68 -6.52 -5.43
CA ALA A 167 6.98 -6.79 -6.67
C ALA A 167 7.61 -7.91 -7.50
N GLY A 168 8.60 -8.62 -6.93
CA GLY A 168 9.24 -9.79 -7.54
C GLY A 168 10.55 -9.51 -8.27
N GLY A 169 11.02 -8.25 -8.28
CA GLY A 169 12.19 -7.82 -9.05
C GLY A 169 11.90 -7.90 -10.56
N PHE A 170 11.76 -6.75 -11.21
CA PHE A 170 11.59 -6.67 -12.66
C PHE A 170 12.94 -6.42 -13.37
#